data_AF-A0A3C0Z8K0-F1
#
_entry.id   AF-A0A3C0Z8K0-F1
#
_cell.length_a   1.000
_cell.length_b   1.000
_cell.length_c   1.000
_cell.angle_alpha   90.00
_cell.angle_beta   90.00
_cell.angle_gamma   90.00
#
_symmetry.space_group_name_H-M   'P 1'
#
loop_
_entity.id
_entity.type
_entity.pdbx_description
1 polymer ?
#
loop_
_entity_poly.entity_id
_entity_poly.type
_entity_poly.pdbx_seq_one_letter_code
_entity_poly.pdbx_strand_id
1 'polypeptide(L)'
;MKKNKHYIKRALLLTMGCLLFSSCNKFLDENPDMRTEINTVDKVAQLLVSAYPGYSYFFTESATDNFEDKGPGQGSHLNQPMIDLYLWKDPDGSGNSTPVQYW
;
A
#
# COMPACT_ATOMS: atom_id res chain seq x y z
N MET A 1 21.34 26.20 60.97
CA MET A 1 21.62 26.07 59.51
C MET A 1 21.43 24.66 58.91
N LYS A 2 21.39 23.55 59.68
CA LYS A 2 21.30 22.18 59.10
C LYS A 2 19.94 21.79 58.49
N LYS A 3 18.82 22.35 58.95
CA LYS A 3 17.45 22.02 58.47
C LYS A 3 17.24 22.38 56.99
N ASN A 4 17.70 23.56 56.55
CA ASN A 4 17.56 24.01 55.14
C ASN A 4 18.29 23.08 54.15
N LYS A 5 19.42 22.50 54.57
CA LYS A 5 20.18 21.53 53.75
C LYS A 5 19.39 20.24 53.52
N HIS A 6 18.48 19.87 54.42
CA HIS A 6 17.66 18.67 54.26
C HIS A 6 16.47 18.89 53.31
N TYR A 7 15.84 20.08 53.35
CA TYR A 7 14.79 20.47 52.41
C TYR A 7 15.32 20.62 50.98
N ILE A 8 16.51 21.22 50.81
CA ILE A 8 17.18 21.32 49.51
C ILE A 8 17.47 19.93 48.93
N LYS A 9 17.96 18.99 49.76
CA LYS A 9 18.19 17.60 49.33
C LYS A 9 16.90 16.88 48.91
N ARG A 10 15.79 17.10 49.64
CA ARG A 10 14.48 16.52 49.29
C ARG A 10 13.93 17.11 48.00
N ALA A 11 14.04 18.43 47.81
CA ALA A 11 13.64 19.10 46.58
C ALA A 11 14.44 18.59 45.37
N LEU A 12 15.76 18.43 45.52
CA LEU A 12 16.63 17.88 44.48
C LEU A 12 16.25 16.44 44.11
N LEU A 13 15.89 15.62 45.10
CA LEU A 13 15.49 14.22 44.87
C LEU A 13 14.15 14.14 44.13
N LEU A 14 13.21 15.04 44.46
CA LEU A 14 11.93 15.18 43.78
C LEU A 14 12.09 15.63 42.32
N THR A 15 12.93 16.63 42.07
CA THR A 15 13.18 17.10 40.69
C THR A 15 13.88 16.04 39.85
N MET A 16 14.82 15.30 40.43
CA MET A 16 15.48 14.16 39.76
C MET A 16 14.48 13.05 39.41
N GLY A 17 13.52 12.77 40.31
CA GLY A 17 12.45 11.81 40.07
C GLY A 17 11.50 12.22 38.95
N CYS A 18 11.14 13.50 38.85
CA CYS A 18 10.29 14.00 37.76
C CYS A 18 10.94 13.87 36.37
N LEU A 19 12.26 14.01 36.29
CA LEU A 19 13.01 13.86 35.02
C LEU A 19 13.00 12.42 34.50
N LEU A 20 12.86 11.41 35.38
CA LEU A 20 12.78 10.00 34.99
C LEU A 20 11.44 9.62 34.33
N PHE A 21 10.39 10.43 34.50
CA PHE A 21 9.07 10.21 33.88
C PHE A 21 8.87 11.02 32.59
N SER A 22 9.88 11.77 32.14
CA SER A 22 9.84 12.48 30.87
C SER A 22 10.22 11.53 29.73
N SER A 23 9.25 11.02 28.97
CA SER A 23 9.50 10.24 27.75
C SER A 23 9.42 11.12 26.49
N CYS A 24 10.30 10.86 25.52
CA CYS A 24 10.23 11.46 24.19
C CYS A 24 9.33 10.61 23.27
N ASN A 25 8.01 10.80 23.37
CA ASN A 25 7.05 10.06 22.53
C ASN A 25 7.08 10.51 21.05
N LYS A 26 7.52 11.76 20.78
CA LYS A 26 7.53 12.36 19.44
C LYS A 26 8.23 11.53 18.36
N PHE A 27 9.21 10.69 18.73
CA PHE A 27 9.92 9.83 17.77
C PHE A 27 9.08 8.63 17.30
N LEU A 28 8.16 8.14 18.13
CA LEU A 28 7.30 6.99 17.82
C LEU A 28 5.89 7.39 17.35
N ASP A 29 5.57 8.68 17.42
CA ASP A 29 4.28 9.22 17.00
C ASP A 29 4.20 9.44 15.47
N GLU A 30 5.34 9.45 14.77
CA GLU A 30 5.39 9.56 13.30
C GLU A 30 5.37 8.17 12.67
N ASN A 31 4.45 7.96 11.73
CA ASN A 31 4.39 6.71 11.00
C ASN A 31 5.61 6.62 10.05
N PRO A 32 6.43 5.56 10.11
CA PRO A 32 7.60 5.44 9.25
C PRO A 32 7.25 5.28 7.76
N ASP A 33 5.98 4.99 7.44
CA ASP A 33 5.44 5.06 6.09
C ASP A 33 4.46 6.23 5.94
N MET A 34 4.40 6.82 4.74
CA MET A 34 3.39 7.82 4.40
C MET A 34 2.02 7.15 4.18
N ARG A 35 1.49 6.46 5.18
CA ARG A 35 0.14 5.91 5.11
C ARG A 35 -0.88 7.02 5.02
N THR A 36 -1.75 6.91 4.01
CA THR A 36 -2.88 7.83 3.88
C THR A 36 -3.88 7.55 5.01
N GLU A 37 -4.16 8.54 5.85
CA GLU A 37 -5.17 8.44 6.89
C GLU A 37 -6.59 8.60 6.32
N ILE A 38 -7.39 7.54 6.32
CA ILE A 38 -8.75 7.51 5.75
C ILE A 38 -9.78 7.87 6.83
N ASN A 39 -9.76 9.13 7.29
CA ASN A 39 -10.56 9.59 8.43
C ASN A 39 -11.81 10.40 8.05
N THR A 40 -12.07 10.61 6.75
CA THR A 40 -13.22 11.37 6.27
C THR A 40 -13.91 10.65 5.12
N VAL A 41 -15.20 10.95 4.92
CA VAL A 41 -16.00 10.40 3.82
C VAL A 41 -15.34 10.70 2.46
N ASP A 42 -14.83 11.92 2.27
CA ASP A 42 -14.16 12.31 1.02
C ASP A 42 -12.92 11.46 0.73
N LYS A 43 -12.13 11.14 1.77
CA LYS A 43 -10.94 10.29 1.62
C LYS A 43 -11.32 8.84 1.30
N VAL A 44 -12.42 8.34 1.87
CA VAL A 44 -12.98 7.02 1.51
C VAL A 44 -13.42 7.03 0.04
N ALA A 45 -14.11 8.07 -0.39
CA ALA A 45 -14.59 8.19 -1.77
C ALA A 45 -13.42 8.22 -2.77
N GLN A 46 -12.35 8.96 -2.47
CA GLN A 46 -11.14 9.01 -3.31
C GLN A 46 -10.48 7.64 -3.43
N LEU A 47 -10.31 6.92 -2.32
CA LEU A 47 -9.75 5.56 -2.34
C LEU A 47 -10.62 4.64 -3.20
N LEU A 48 -11.93 4.64 -2.97
CA LEU A 48 -12.87 3.78 -3.69
C LEU A 48 -12.82 4.02 -5.19
N VAL A 49 -12.82 5.29 -5.63
CA VAL A 49 -12.76 5.62 -7.06
C VAL A 49 -11.43 5.19 -7.68
N SER A 50 -10.31 5.38 -6.98
CA SER A 50 -9.00 4.95 -7.47
C SER A 50 -8.84 3.42 -7.53
N ALA A 51 -9.64 2.67 -6.76
CA ALA A 51 -9.59 1.22 -6.75
C ALA A 51 -10.29 0.56 -7.95
N TYR A 52 -11.06 1.32 -8.74
CA TYR A 52 -11.66 0.78 -9.96
C TYR A 52 -10.58 0.61 -11.05
N PRO A 53 -10.46 -0.58 -11.64
CA PRO A 53 -9.48 -0.83 -12.69
C PRO A 53 -9.79 0.03 -13.92
N GLY A 54 -8.77 0.70 -14.45
CA GLY A 54 -8.88 1.52 -15.66
C GLY A 54 -8.81 0.72 -16.97
N TYR A 55 -8.53 -0.58 -16.88
CA TYR A 55 -8.26 -1.46 -18.01
C TYR A 55 -9.05 -2.75 -17.92
N SER A 56 -9.14 -3.47 -19.04
CA SER A 56 -9.90 -4.72 -19.13
C SER A 56 -9.22 -5.85 -18.37
N TYR A 57 -10.02 -6.70 -17.72
CA TYR A 57 -9.57 -7.93 -17.05
C TYR A 57 -9.51 -9.14 -17.98
N PHE A 58 -9.69 -8.98 -19.30
CA PHE A 58 -9.83 -10.11 -20.23
C PHE A 58 -8.66 -11.11 -20.20
N PHE A 59 -7.50 -10.68 -19.70
CA PHE A 59 -6.36 -11.57 -19.44
C PHE A 59 -6.70 -12.76 -18.56
N THR A 60 -7.67 -12.62 -17.64
CA THR A 60 -8.10 -13.71 -16.76
C THR A 60 -8.85 -14.81 -17.49
N GLU A 61 -9.42 -14.53 -18.67
CA GLU A 61 -10.11 -15.52 -19.50
C GLU A 61 -9.16 -16.11 -20.54
N SER A 62 -8.32 -15.27 -21.16
CA SER A 62 -7.31 -15.72 -22.15
C SER A 62 -6.29 -16.67 -21.54
N ALA A 63 -6.04 -16.53 -20.25
CA ALA A 63 -5.21 -17.38 -19.45
C ALA A 63 -6.11 -18.38 -18.69
N THR A 64 -6.88 -19.19 -19.43
CA THR A 64 -7.67 -20.32 -18.91
C THR A 64 -7.69 -21.46 -19.94
N ASP A 65 -8.19 -22.62 -19.53
CA ASP A 65 -8.45 -23.75 -20.42
C ASP A 65 -9.73 -23.59 -21.28
N ASN A 66 -10.51 -22.52 -21.08
CA ASN A 66 -11.66 -22.19 -21.94
C ASN A 66 -11.27 -21.41 -23.20
N PHE A 67 -10.00 -21.00 -23.33
CA PHE A 67 -9.51 -20.26 -24.47
C PHE A 67 -8.86 -21.20 -25.49
N GLU A 68 -9.29 -21.11 -26.76
CA GLU A 68 -8.85 -22.01 -27.83
C GLU A 68 -8.44 -21.24 -29.08
N ASP A 69 -7.43 -21.78 -29.80
CA ASP A 69 -7.07 -21.34 -31.14
C ASP A 69 -8.12 -21.81 -32.17
N LYS A 70 -8.80 -20.85 -32.80
CA LYS A 70 -9.84 -21.12 -33.82
C LYS A 70 -9.27 -21.37 -35.22
N GLY A 71 -7.95 -21.30 -35.38
CA GLY A 71 -7.25 -21.55 -36.63
C GLY A 71 -7.03 -20.30 -37.50
N PRO A 72 -6.30 -20.44 -38.62
CA PRO A 72 -5.86 -19.31 -39.44
C PRO A 72 -7.04 -18.49 -39.99
N GLY A 73 -6.98 -17.17 -39.80
CA GLY A 73 -8.01 -16.24 -40.29
C GLY A 73 -9.32 -16.25 -39.50
N GLN A 74 -9.41 -17.08 -38.44
CA GLN A 74 -10.56 -17.14 -37.55
C GLN A 74 -10.13 -16.65 -36.16
N GLY A 75 -10.53 -15.44 -35.78
CA GLY A 75 -10.20 -14.86 -34.49
C GLY A 75 -9.90 -13.37 -34.57
N SER A 76 -10.45 -12.59 -33.64
CA SER A 76 -10.31 -11.13 -33.58
C SER A 76 -9.04 -10.65 -32.87
N HIS A 77 -8.22 -11.57 -32.33
CA HIS A 77 -7.19 -11.23 -31.36
C HIS A 77 -5.91 -12.07 -31.47
N LEU A 78 -5.35 -12.10 -32.68
CA LEU A 78 -4.09 -12.80 -32.98
C LEU A 78 -2.85 -11.93 -32.70
N ASN A 79 -2.93 -11.02 -31.73
CA ASN A 79 -1.87 -10.07 -31.39
C ASN A 79 -1.56 -10.15 -29.89
N GLN A 80 -0.42 -9.59 -29.49
CA GLN A 80 -0.09 -9.42 -28.07
C GLN A 80 -1.12 -8.51 -27.36
N PRO A 81 -1.48 -8.78 -26.09
CA PRO A 81 -0.92 -9.80 -25.18
C PRO A 81 -1.58 -11.19 -25.27
N MET A 82 -2.57 -11.39 -26.14
CA MET A 82 -3.44 -12.58 -26.12
C MET A 82 -2.70 -13.88 -26.45
N ILE A 83 -1.72 -13.82 -27.35
CA ILE A 83 -0.89 -14.97 -27.71
C ILE A 83 -0.03 -15.40 -26.53
N ASP A 84 0.63 -14.44 -25.86
CA ASP A 84 1.47 -14.76 -24.71
C ASP A 84 0.64 -15.36 -23.58
N LEU A 85 -0.52 -14.77 -23.28
CA LEU A 85 -1.45 -15.28 -22.26
C LEU A 85 -1.95 -16.69 -22.56
N TYR A 86 -2.35 -16.96 -23.81
CA TYR A 86 -2.75 -18.32 -24.25
C TYR A 86 -1.60 -19.32 -24.11
N LEU A 87 -0.36 -18.89 -24.35
CA LEU A 87 0.84 -19.71 -24.19
C LEU A 87 1.40 -19.72 -22.75
N TRP A 88 0.68 -19.14 -21.79
CA TRP A 88 1.11 -18.99 -20.40
C TRP A 88 2.48 -18.32 -20.23
N LYS A 89 2.77 -17.34 -21.09
CA LYS A 89 3.94 -16.48 -21.03
C LYS A 89 3.54 -15.14 -20.44
N ASP A 90 4.47 -14.53 -19.71
CA ASP A 90 4.30 -13.17 -19.23
C ASP A 90 4.29 -12.21 -20.44
N PRO A 91 3.18 -11.50 -20.70
CA PRO A 91 3.13 -10.58 -21.82
C PRO A 91 4.00 -9.36 -21.55
N ASP A 92 4.83 -9.00 -22.53
CA ASP A 92 5.64 -7.78 -22.46
C ASP A 92 4.77 -6.52 -22.64
N GLY A 93 4.91 -5.55 -21.72
CA GLY A 93 4.42 -4.18 -21.90
C GLY A 93 3.11 -3.79 -21.20
N SER A 94 2.59 -2.62 -21.59
CA SER A 94 1.45 -1.92 -20.99
C SER A 94 0.23 -1.85 -21.93
N GLY A 95 -0.11 -2.99 -22.53
CA GLY A 95 -1.28 -3.12 -23.40
C GLY A 95 -2.57 -3.46 -22.63
N ASN A 96 -3.72 -3.05 -23.17
CA ASN A 96 -5.01 -3.37 -22.56
C ASN A 96 -5.16 -4.89 -22.38
N SER A 97 -5.70 -5.33 -21.24
CA SER A 97 -5.75 -6.75 -20.85
C SER A 97 -4.36 -7.38 -20.65
N THR A 98 -3.41 -6.67 -20.04
CA THR A 98 -2.27 -7.28 -19.35
C THR A 98 -2.46 -7.24 -17.83
N PRO A 99 -1.90 -8.20 -17.08
CA PRO A 99 -1.91 -8.15 -15.61
C PRO A 99 -1.28 -6.86 -15.06
N VAL A 100 -0.17 -6.42 -15.67
CA VAL A 100 0.60 -5.25 -15.22
C VAL A 100 -0.18 -3.94 -15.34
N GLN A 101 -1.09 -3.83 -16.32
CA GLN A 101 -1.86 -2.60 -16.52
C GLN A 101 -3.20 -2.60 -15.76
N TYR A 102 -3.70 -3.78 -15.42
CA TYR A 102 -4.95 -3.94 -14.67
C TYR A 102 -4.79 -3.64 -13.17
N TRP A 103 -3.63 -4.00 -12.60
CA TRP A 103 -3.27 -3.81 -11.19
C TRP A 103 -2.41 -2.56 -10.98
#